data_AF-A0A2Z4LMJ2-F1
#
_entry.id   AF-A0A2Z4LMJ2-F1
#
_cell.length_a   1.000
_cell.length_b   1.000
_cell.length_c   1.000
_cell.angle_alpha   90.00
_cell.angle_beta   90.00
_cell.angle_gamma   90.00
#
_symmetry.space_group_name_H-M   'P 1'
#
loop_
_entity.id
_entity.type
_entity.pdbx_description
1 polymer ?
#
loop_
_entity_poly.entity_id
_entity_poly.type
_entity_poly.pdbx_seq_one_letter_code
_entity_poly.pdbx_strand_id
1 'polypeptide(L)'
;MDLKLPGGIRHYIKWLRLQSGLSYRKWSSKRIAFVGVLIAISVVFFLISVRIVPISALPSFKFSFIGLPIKITGFIFGPIVGLITGVIADLISFVLIPTYYHFLYTLAVGVAGFIPGICAYYFFNLNEIFFSKKYKIFKYTEIVEFFKRQYDEALFRNSSIDIQYFSEKIAYYEVKIILLENKHKPTAMINFSFISTLIILALQIFVIISIFASLDNSIFEHNRFIKNKTFYIVLTISGFLLMCVVIIVYRLFLRRKYETFIEIMAIISLCAILEFVNVILLSWADSSSLKTDFWVNLTGHTLTSPVKIFFNLAIILATYKIVNPLVRSKEESRF
;
A
#
# COMPACT_ATOMS: atom_id res chain seq x y z
N MET A 1 17.89 -27.52 26.13
CA MET A 1 17.61 -26.57 25.03
C MET A 1 17.93 -27.26 23.72
N ASP A 2 17.12 -27.05 22.67
CA ASP A 2 17.02 -27.92 21.48
C ASP A 2 18.35 -28.25 20.78
N LEU A 3 18.66 -29.55 20.66
CA LEU A 3 19.76 -30.14 19.88
C LEU A 3 19.51 -30.12 18.35
N LYS A 4 18.51 -29.36 17.88
CA LYS A 4 18.06 -29.40 16.49
C LYS A 4 18.59 -28.20 15.72
N LEU A 5 19.05 -28.46 14.50
CA LEU A 5 19.53 -27.44 13.58
C LEU A 5 18.41 -26.40 13.32
N PRO A 6 18.68 -25.09 13.48
CA PRO A 6 17.65 -24.07 13.34
C PRO A 6 17.09 -24.04 11.92
N GLY A 7 15.77 -24.23 11.79
CA GLY A 7 15.08 -24.26 10.50
C GLY A 7 13.62 -24.69 10.57
N GLY A 8 12.97 -24.68 9.40
CA GLY A 8 11.55 -25.04 9.25
C GLY A 8 10.57 -23.93 9.63
N ILE A 9 9.28 -24.28 9.62
CA ILE A 9 8.17 -23.33 9.80
C ILE A 9 8.16 -22.75 11.22
N ARG A 10 8.43 -23.56 12.25
CA ARG A 10 8.46 -23.10 13.65
C ARG A 10 9.54 -22.05 13.89
N HIS A 11 10.70 -22.23 13.28
CA HIS A 11 11.82 -21.28 13.32
C HIS A 11 11.48 -19.96 12.63
N TYR A 12 10.87 -20.03 11.44
CA TYR A 12 10.36 -18.85 10.75
C TYR A 12 9.32 -18.10 11.60
N ILE A 13 8.38 -18.79 12.24
CA ILE A 13 7.37 -18.18 13.11
C ILE A 13 8.00 -17.54 14.36
N LYS A 14 9.08 -18.12 14.91
CA LYS A 14 9.85 -17.53 16.01
C LYS A 14 10.49 -16.21 15.57
N TRP A 15 11.20 -16.22 14.43
CA TRP A 15 11.76 -15.00 13.84
C TRP A 15 10.69 -13.96 13.54
N LEU A 16 9.58 -14.40 12.94
CA LEU A 16 8.44 -13.55 12.64
C LEU A 16 7.96 -12.88 13.91
N ARG A 17 7.76 -13.59 15.01
CA ARG A 17 7.34 -13.00 16.30
C ARG A 17 8.35 -11.99 16.88
N LEU A 18 9.64 -12.23 16.69
CA LEU A 18 10.70 -11.30 17.12
C LEU A 18 10.69 -10.01 16.29
N GLN A 19 10.44 -10.12 14.98
CA GLN A 19 10.37 -8.99 14.05
C GLN A 19 9.03 -8.25 14.12
N SER A 20 7.94 -9.02 14.18
CA SER A 20 6.57 -8.61 14.39
C SER A 20 6.32 -8.42 15.88
N GLY A 21 7.17 -7.65 16.54
CA GLY A 21 6.74 -6.87 17.68
C GLY A 21 5.56 -6.00 17.24
N LEU A 22 4.38 -6.61 17.16
CA LEU A 22 3.03 -6.04 17.28
C LEU A 22 2.88 -5.44 18.68
N SER A 23 3.94 -4.78 19.15
CA SER A 23 3.84 -3.78 20.18
C SER A 23 2.87 -2.77 19.60
N TYR A 24 1.69 -2.72 20.19
CA TYR A 24 0.79 -1.58 20.17
C TYR A 24 1.68 -0.33 20.23
N ARG A 25 1.97 0.26 19.07
CA ARG A 25 3.01 1.26 18.92
C ARG A 25 2.57 2.43 19.79
N LYS A 26 3.11 2.55 21.00
CA LYS A 26 2.51 3.39 22.07
C LYS A 26 2.12 4.74 21.50
N TRP A 27 0.83 5.05 21.58
CA TRP A 27 0.30 6.32 21.12
C TRP A 27 0.92 7.44 21.95
N SER A 28 1.69 8.30 21.29
CA SER A 28 2.24 9.49 21.91
C SER A 28 1.36 10.69 21.60
N SER A 29 1.29 11.64 22.53
CA SER A 29 0.53 12.88 22.35
C SER A 29 0.93 13.62 21.07
N LYS A 30 2.20 13.51 20.66
CA LYS A 30 2.71 14.07 19.40
C LYS A 30 2.07 13.46 18.16
N ARG A 31 1.82 12.14 18.14
CA ARG A 31 1.15 11.47 17.00
C ARG A 31 -0.31 11.87 16.93
N ILE A 32 -0.98 11.94 18.07
CA ILE A 32 -2.38 12.39 18.15
C ILE A 32 -2.48 13.83 17.62
N ALA A 33 -1.58 14.73 18.04
CA ALA A 33 -1.53 16.09 17.53
C ALA A 33 -1.31 16.15 16.00
N PHE A 34 -0.41 15.32 15.46
CA PHE A 34 -0.17 15.27 14.02
C PHE A 34 -1.37 14.74 13.22
N VAL A 35 -2.08 13.75 13.75
CA VAL A 35 -3.36 13.29 13.17
C VAL A 35 -4.38 14.42 13.18
N GLY A 36 -4.47 15.20 14.27
CA GLY A 36 -5.33 16.38 14.36
C GLY A 36 -5.01 17.45 13.30
N VAL A 37 -3.73 17.72 13.04
CA VAL A 37 -3.29 18.61 11.96
C VAL A 37 -3.73 18.08 10.59
N LEU A 38 -3.62 16.77 10.34
CA LEU A 38 -4.05 16.17 9.07
C LEU A 38 -5.57 16.20 8.88
N ILE A 39 -6.35 16.04 9.95
CA ILE A 39 -7.81 16.26 9.93
C ILE A 39 -8.10 17.70 9.53
N ALA A 40 -7.47 18.68 10.17
CA ALA A 40 -7.68 20.10 9.87
C ALA A 40 -7.31 20.44 8.41
N ILE A 41 -6.19 19.93 7.91
CA ILE A 41 -5.79 20.11 6.50
C ILE A 41 -6.83 19.49 5.56
N SER A 42 -7.35 18.30 5.87
CA SER A 42 -8.40 17.65 5.07
C SER A 42 -9.66 18.49 4.98
N VAL A 43 -10.10 19.06 6.12
CA VAL A 43 -11.27 19.95 6.19
C VAL A 43 -11.01 21.23 5.39
N VAL A 44 -9.83 21.84 5.51
CA VAL A 44 -9.49 23.05 4.74
C VAL A 44 -9.49 22.77 3.23
N PHE A 45 -8.93 21.63 2.80
CA PHE A 45 -8.96 21.21 1.40
C PHE A 45 -10.39 21.03 0.90
N PHE A 46 -11.27 20.47 1.71
CA PHE A 46 -12.70 20.40 1.40
C PHE A 46 -13.33 21.78 1.20
N LEU A 47 -13.12 22.71 2.14
CA LEU A 47 -13.70 24.06 2.07
C LEU A 47 -13.23 24.81 0.82
N ILE A 48 -11.93 24.75 0.52
CA ILE A 48 -11.33 25.36 -0.68
C ILE A 48 -11.91 24.73 -1.95
N SER A 49 -11.99 23.40 -2.01
CA SER A 49 -12.49 22.69 -3.19
C SER A 49 -13.95 23.01 -3.49
N VAL A 50 -14.79 23.21 -2.45
CA VAL A 50 -16.20 23.55 -2.64
C VAL A 50 -16.37 25.03 -3.02
N ARG A 51 -15.55 25.94 -2.49
CA ARG A 51 -15.72 27.38 -2.72
C ARG A 51 -15.03 27.93 -3.97
N ILE A 52 -13.87 27.40 -4.37
CA ILE A 52 -13.01 28.01 -5.40
C ILE A 52 -13.18 27.34 -6.77
N VAL A 53 -13.61 26.08 -6.82
CA VAL A 53 -13.65 25.30 -8.07
C VAL A 53 -15.11 25.14 -8.54
N PRO A 54 -15.55 25.86 -9.60
CA PRO A 54 -16.88 25.67 -10.20
C PRO A 54 -17.05 24.28 -10.86
N ILE A 55 -15.95 23.54 -11.04
CA ILE A 55 -15.92 22.15 -11.55
C ILE A 55 -16.42 21.14 -10.49
N SER A 56 -16.78 21.62 -9.28
CA SER A 56 -17.46 20.84 -8.23
C SER A 56 -18.82 20.26 -8.62
N ALA A 57 -19.33 20.55 -9.83
CA ALA A 57 -20.45 19.84 -10.44
C ALA A 57 -20.16 18.35 -10.74
N LEU A 58 -18.90 17.90 -10.69
CA LEU A 58 -18.53 16.48 -10.77
C LEU A 58 -18.13 15.95 -9.38
N PRO A 59 -19.02 15.20 -8.69
CA PRO A 59 -18.75 14.63 -7.35
C PRO A 59 -17.44 13.85 -7.29
N SER A 60 -17.08 13.18 -8.38
CA SER A 60 -15.91 12.32 -8.54
C SER A 60 -14.57 13.02 -8.28
N PHE A 61 -14.41 14.29 -8.69
CA PHE A 61 -13.15 15.04 -8.54
C PHE A 61 -13.02 15.66 -7.15
N LYS A 62 -14.15 16.09 -6.57
CA LYS A 62 -14.24 16.57 -5.18
C LYS A 62 -13.66 15.54 -4.22
N PHE A 63 -14.10 14.28 -4.29
CA PHE A 63 -13.61 13.21 -3.41
C PHE A 63 -12.12 12.88 -3.57
N SER A 64 -11.53 13.12 -4.74
CA SER A 64 -10.12 12.80 -4.99
C SER A 64 -9.16 13.77 -4.27
N PHE A 65 -9.49 15.07 -4.26
CA PHE A 65 -8.68 16.11 -3.57
C PHE A 65 -8.89 16.11 -2.04
N ILE A 66 -10.12 15.92 -1.57
CA ILE A 66 -10.44 15.87 -0.12
C ILE A 66 -9.76 14.68 0.54
N GLY A 67 -9.74 13.53 -0.13
CA GLY A 67 -9.24 12.29 0.42
C GLY A 67 -7.73 12.23 0.60
N LEU A 68 -6.95 13.21 0.13
CA LEU A 68 -5.48 13.11 0.12
C LEU A 68 -4.88 13.07 1.54
N PRO A 69 -5.16 14.02 2.45
CA PRO A 69 -4.60 13.97 3.80
C PRO A 69 -5.05 12.73 4.57
N ILE A 70 -6.25 12.24 4.30
CA ILE A 70 -6.82 11.02 4.89
C ILE A 70 -6.12 9.75 4.37
N LYS A 71 -5.82 9.68 3.07
CA LYS A 71 -5.01 8.59 2.49
C LYS A 71 -3.62 8.55 3.13
N ILE A 72 -3.04 9.73 3.35
CA ILE A 72 -1.73 9.89 4.00
C ILE A 72 -1.77 9.43 5.46
N THR A 73 -2.77 9.83 6.25
CA THR A 73 -2.90 9.39 7.65
C THR A 73 -3.01 7.88 7.72
N GLY A 74 -3.83 7.27 6.86
CA GLY A 74 -3.95 5.82 6.75
C GLY A 74 -2.63 5.14 6.44
N PHE A 75 -1.95 5.62 5.40
CA PHE A 75 -0.66 5.07 4.97
C PHE A 75 0.43 5.13 6.05
N ILE A 76 0.47 6.21 6.85
CA ILE A 76 1.53 6.45 7.85
C ILE A 76 1.20 5.85 9.22
N PHE A 77 -0.02 6.07 9.70
CA PHE A 77 -0.44 5.71 11.06
C PHE A 77 -1.23 4.40 11.13
N GLY A 78 -1.56 3.82 9.97
CA GLY A 78 -2.24 2.54 9.85
C GLY A 78 -3.74 2.67 9.59
N PRO A 79 -4.40 1.52 9.31
CA PRO A 79 -5.74 1.49 8.73
C PRO A 79 -6.83 2.05 9.65
N ILE A 80 -6.79 1.71 10.94
CA ILE A 80 -7.81 2.16 11.92
C ILE A 80 -7.75 3.69 12.07
N VAL A 81 -6.54 4.25 12.09
CA VAL A 81 -6.32 5.70 12.24
C VAL A 81 -6.80 6.43 11.00
N GLY A 82 -6.48 5.92 9.82
CA GLY A 82 -6.97 6.44 8.56
C GLY A 82 -8.50 6.46 8.51
N LEU A 83 -9.14 5.37 8.93
CA LEU A 83 -10.61 5.27 8.98
C LEU A 83 -11.21 6.34 9.89
N ILE A 84 -10.73 6.42 11.14
CA ILE A 84 -11.23 7.40 12.12
C ILE A 84 -10.99 8.83 11.63
N THR A 85 -9.81 9.10 11.06
CA THR A 85 -9.48 10.41 10.47
C THR A 85 -10.48 10.78 9.38
N GLY A 86 -10.77 9.84 8.47
CA GLY A 86 -11.71 10.09 7.37
C GLY A 86 -13.12 10.39 7.85
N VAL A 87 -13.63 9.58 8.78
CA VAL A 87 -14.96 9.79 9.37
C VAL A 87 -15.05 11.14 10.08
N ILE A 88 -14.06 11.48 10.93
CA ILE A 88 -14.06 12.75 11.67
C ILE A 88 -13.94 13.94 10.71
N ALA A 89 -13.06 13.87 9.71
CA ALA A 89 -12.87 14.94 8.74
C ALA A 89 -14.14 15.20 7.92
N ASP A 90 -14.85 14.16 7.52
CA ASP A 90 -16.12 14.28 6.79
C ASP A 90 -17.22 14.90 7.67
N LEU A 91 -17.37 14.44 8.91
CA LEU A 91 -18.34 15.00 9.86
C LEU A 91 -18.08 16.49 10.15
N ILE A 92 -16.83 16.87 10.39
CA ILE A 92 -16.47 18.29 10.60
C ILE A 92 -16.75 19.11 9.35
N SER A 93 -16.39 18.59 8.17
CA SER A 93 -16.64 19.25 6.89
C SER A 93 -18.13 19.49 6.65
N PHE A 94 -18.96 18.51 7.01
CA PHE A 94 -20.41 18.60 6.93
C PHE A 94 -21.00 19.62 7.89
N VAL A 95 -20.49 19.70 9.13
CA VAL A 95 -20.91 20.72 10.11
C VAL A 95 -20.61 22.14 9.60
N LEU A 96 -19.48 22.34 8.92
CA LEU A 96 -19.07 23.64 8.40
C LEU A 96 -19.77 24.04 7.10
N ILE A 97 -20.01 23.07 6.20
CA ILE A 97 -20.78 23.27 4.97
C ILE A 97 -21.80 22.13 4.88
N PRO A 98 -23.04 22.35 5.35
CA PRO A 98 -24.08 21.34 5.24
C PRO A 98 -24.41 21.12 3.76
N THR A 99 -24.09 19.94 3.25
CA THR A 99 -24.45 19.47 1.90
C THR A 99 -25.47 18.33 1.99
N TYR A 100 -25.72 17.60 0.91
CA TYR A 100 -26.47 16.34 0.99
C TYR A 100 -25.68 15.32 1.82
N TYR A 101 -26.23 14.89 2.96
CA TYR A 101 -25.60 13.89 3.83
C TYR A 101 -26.14 12.51 3.51
N HIS A 102 -25.23 11.57 3.32
CA HIS A 102 -25.55 10.15 3.27
C HIS A 102 -24.40 9.37 3.91
N PHE A 103 -24.74 8.39 4.74
CA PHE A 103 -23.74 7.59 5.48
C PHE A 103 -22.71 6.93 4.54
N LEU A 104 -23.11 6.57 3.31
CA LEU A 104 -22.20 5.99 2.31
C LEU A 104 -21.07 6.95 1.88
N TYR A 105 -21.28 8.27 1.91
CA TYR A 105 -20.19 9.22 1.63
C TYR A 105 -19.16 9.22 2.76
N THR A 106 -19.62 9.28 4.00
CA THR A 106 -18.73 9.18 5.18
C THR A 106 -17.98 7.85 5.20
N LEU A 107 -18.66 6.76 4.84
CA LEU A 107 -18.04 5.45 4.69
C LEU A 107 -16.99 5.47 3.56
N ALA A 108 -17.27 6.04 2.40
CA ALA A 108 -16.31 6.14 1.30
C ALA A 108 -15.05 6.94 1.70
N VAL A 109 -15.23 8.03 2.44
CA VAL A 109 -14.11 8.84 2.96
C VAL A 109 -13.32 8.08 4.04
N GLY A 110 -13.99 7.36 4.93
CA GLY A 110 -13.33 6.49 5.91
C GLY A 110 -12.54 5.34 5.24
N VAL A 111 -13.12 4.70 4.23
CA VAL A 111 -12.46 3.65 3.43
C VAL A 111 -11.23 4.20 2.69
N ALA A 112 -11.29 5.47 2.25
CA ALA A 112 -10.15 6.16 1.66
C ALA A 112 -8.96 6.35 2.61
N GLY A 113 -9.16 6.30 3.93
CA GLY A 113 -8.06 6.21 4.90
C GLY A 113 -7.70 4.77 5.29
N PHE A 114 -8.69 3.89 5.33
CA PHE A 114 -8.51 2.50 5.74
C PHE A 114 -7.69 1.66 4.76
N ILE A 115 -8.06 1.65 3.49
CA ILE A 115 -7.39 0.82 2.46
C ILE A 115 -5.92 1.18 2.32
N PRO A 116 -5.52 2.48 2.28
CA PRO A 116 -4.11 2.83 2.25
C PRO A 116 -3.31 2.29 3.43
N GLY A 117 -3.89 2.26 4.63
CA GLY A 117 -3.23 1.70 5.81
C GLY A 117 -3.06 0.19 5.76
N ILE A 118 -4.04 -0.55 5.23
CA ILE A 118 -3.90 -2.00 5.00
C ILE A 118 -2.81 -2.27 3.98
N CYS A 119 -2.85 -1.56 2.86
CA CYS A 119 -1.91 -1.79 1.77
C CYS A 119 -0.48 -1.38 2.15
N ALA A 120 -0.29 -0.31 2.94
CA ALA A 120 1.01 0.04 3.50
C ALA A 120 1.54 -1.09 4.40
N TYR A 121 0.70 -1.64 5.27
CA TYR A 121 1.07 -2.80 6.09
C TYR A 121 1.44 -4.02 5.23
N TYR A 122 0.66 -4.33 4.19
CA TYR A 122 0.95 -5.45 3.28
C TYR A 122 2.27 -5.25 2.52
N PHE A 123 2.45 -4.11 1.86
CA PHE A 123 3.59 -3.90 0.97
C PHE A 123 4.91 -3.60 1.67
N PHE A 124 4.90 -3.02 2.87
CA PHE A 124 6.14 -2.74 3.61
C PHE A 124 6.45 -3.84 4.63
N ASN A 125 5.49 -4.26 5.47
CA ASN A 125 5.78 -5.31 6.45
C ASN A 125 5.84 -6.70 5.80
N LEU A 126 4.81 -7.14 5.07
CA LEU A 126 4.80 -8.53 4.56
C LEU A 126 5.86 -8.75 3.47
N ASN A 127 6.05 -7.79 2.57
CA ASN A 127 7.09 -7.89 1.55
C ASN A 127 8.49 -7.99 2.16
N GLU A 128 8.78 -7.18 3.19
CA GLU A 128 10.03 -7.27 3.92
C GLU A 128 10.16 -8.60 4.66
N ILE A 129 9.08 -9.09 5.28
CA ILE A 129 9.07 -10.37 6.00
C ILE A 129 9.39 -11.56 5.07
N PHE A 130 8.73 -11.64 3.90
CA PHE A 130 8.83 -12.79 3.01
C PHE A 130 10.01 -12.72 2.03
N PHE A 131 10.33 -11.54 1.53
CA PHE A 131 11.28 -11.38 0.41
C PHE A 131 12.56 -10.65 0.79
N SER A 132 12.69 -10.16 2.04
CA SER A 132 13.96 -9.59 2.52
C SER A 132 15.00 -10.66 2.81
N LYS A 133 16.26 -10.21 2.81
CA LYS A 133 17.42 -11.02 3.21
C LYS A 133 17.51 -11.17 4.72
N LYS A 134 16.78 -10.34 5.49
CA LYS A 134 16.80 -10.31 6.96
C LYS A 134 16.57 -11.69 7.57
N TYR A 135 15.55 -12.43 7.13
CA TYR A 135 15.33 -13.79 7.63
C TYR A 135 16.44 -14.77 7.25
N LYS A 136 16.98 -14.67 6.02
CA LYS A 136 18.08 -15.55 5.58
C LYS A 136 19.34 -15.31 6.41
N ILE A 137 19.67 -14.04 6.68
CA ILE A 137 20.79 -13.63 7.53
C ILE A 137 20.55 -14.13 8.96
N PHE A 138 19.39 -13.85 9.55
CA PHE A 138 19.02 -14.32 10.88
C PHE A 138 19.15 -15.84 11.00
N LYS A 139 18.60 -16.59 10.04
CA LYS A 139 18.68 -18.06 10.01
C LYS A 139 20.14 -18.54 9.94
N TYR A 140 20.95 -17.98 9.05
CA TYR A 140 22.36 -18.37 8.94
C TYR A 140 23.15 -17.99 10.20
N THR A 141 22.81 -16.89 10.86
CA THR A 141 23.43 -16.47 12.12
C THR A 141 23.13 -17.47 13.24
N GLU A 142 21.87 -17.87 13.42
CA GLU A 142 21.53 -18.92 14.40
C GLU A 142 22.15 -20.29 14.04
N ILE A 143 22.33 -20.62 12.75
CA ILE A 143 23.04 -21.83 12.32
C ILE A 143 24.54 -21.75 12.69
N VAL A 144 25.18 -20.60 12.50
CA VAL A 144 26.57 -20.37 12.90
C VAL A 144 26.72 -20.50 14.41
N GLU A 145 25.83 -19.90 15.21
CA GLU A 145 25.84 -20.06 16.67
C GLU A 145 25.67 -21.51 17.11
N PHE A 146 24.79 -22.27 16.43
CA PHE A 146 24.61 -23.69 16.69
C PHE A 146 25.91 -24.48 16.43
N PHE A 147 26.59 -24.24 15.31
CA PHE A 147 27.87 -24.92 15.01
C PHE A 147 29.03 -24.46 15.90
N LYS A 148 29.07 -23.19 16.33
CA LYS A 148 30.07 -22.70 17.30
C LYS A 148 29.98 -23.45 18.63
N ARG A 149 28.77 -23.68 19.14
CA ARG A 149 28.58 -24.48 20.37
C ARG A 149 29.04 -25.93 20.23
N GLN A 150 28.76 -26.57 19.09
CA GLN A 150 29.22 -27.94 18.84
C GLN A 150 30.75 -28.02 18.63
N TYR A 151 31.34 -26.99 18.03
CA TYR A 151 32.79 -26.83 17.91
C TYR A 151 33.46 -26.75 19.29
N ASP A 152 32.91 -25.94 20.20
CA ASP A 152 33.43 -25.83 21.57
C ASP A 152 33.36 -27.19 22.30
N GLU A 153 32.26 -27.93 22.15
CA GLU A 153 32.11 -29.28 22.72
C GLU A 153 33.12 -30.29 22.12
N ALA A 154 33.40 -30.20 20.82
CA ALA A 154 34.40 -31.02 20.14
C ALA A 154 35.83 -30.70 20.59
N LEU A 155 36.14 -29.43 20.89
CA LEU A 155 37.40 -29.00 21.50
C LEU A 155 37.60 -29.64 22.87
N PHE A 156 36.57 -29.64 23.73
CA PHE A 156 36.65 -30.31 25.03
C PHE A 156 36.88 -31.82 24.92
N ARG A 157 36.37 -32.45 23.85
CA ARG A 157 36.51 -33.89 23.59
C ARG A 157 37.78 -34.27 22.81
N ASN A 158 38.58 -33.29 22.37
CA ASN A 158 39.78 -33.50 21.53
C ASN A 158 39.54 -34.34 20.26
N SER A 159 38.35 -34.24 19.66
CA SER A 159 38.02 -34.92 18.40
C SER A 159 38.46 -34.07 17.20
N SER A 160 39.61 -34.40 16.60
CA SER A 160 40.18 -33.63 15.48
C SER A 160 39.27 -33.55 14.25
N ILE A 161 38.53 -34.62 13.96
CA ILE A 161 37.62 -34.72 12.80
C ILE A 161 36.42 -33.79 12.99
N ASP A 162 35.82 -33.79 14.17
CA ASP A 162 34.63 -32.97 14.46
C ASP A 162 34.97 -31.47 14.50
N ILE A 163 36.15 -31.13 15.06
CA ILE A 163 36.69 -29.77 15.06
C ILE A 163 36.80 -29.24 13.63
N GLN A 164 37.41 -30.02 12.72
CA GLN A 164 37.55 -29.64 11.33
C GLN A 164 36.17 -29.47 10.66
N TYR A 165 35.28 -30.46 10.81
CA TYR A 165 33.94 -30.41 10.22
C TYR A 165 33.14 -29.17 10.64
N PHE A 166 33.09 -28.87 11.95
CA PHE A 166 32.35 -27.72 12.44
C PHE A 166 32.98 -26.39 12.01
N SER A 167 34.31 -26.30 11.96
CA SER A 167 35.00 -25.10 11.47
C SER A 167 34.66 -24.79 10.01
N GLU A 168 34.62 -25.81 9.14
CA GLU A 168 34.24 -25.66 7.74
C GLU A 168 32.77 -25.22 7.59
N LYS A 169 31.87 -25.77 8.41
CA LYS A 169 30.46 -25.36 8.41
C LYS A 169 30.27 -23.91 8.87
N ILE A 170 30.98 -23.49 9.92
CA ILE A 170 30.96 -22.10 10.40
C ILE A 170 31.40 -21.16 9.27
N ALA A 171 32.58 -21.41 8.69
CA ALA A 171 33.12 -20.59 7.61
C ALA A 171 32.16 -20.53 6.40
N TYR A 172 31.57 -21.66 6.01
CA TYR A 172 30.60 -21.73 4.92
C TYR A 172 29.38 -20.82 5.12
N TYR A 173 28.80 -20.82 6.33
CA TYR A 173 27.62 -19.99 6.61
C TYR A 173 27.98 -18.52 6.85
N GLU A 174 29.14 -18.22 7.44
CA GLU A 174 29.64 -16.84 7.57
C GLU A 174 29.87 -16.20 6.19
N VAL A 175 30.48 -16.92 5.24
CA VAL A 175 30.62 -16.46 3.85
C VAL A 175 29.26 -16.17 3.22
N LYS A 176 28.24 -17.01 3.45
CA LYS A 176 26.88 -16.76 2.96
C LYS A 176 26.23 -15.50 3.56
N ILE A 177 26.48 -15.22 4.84
CA ILE A 177 26.01 -13.99 5.49
C ILE A 177 26.65 -12.77 4.82
N ILE A 178 27.98 -12.77 4.67
CA ILE A 178 28.74 -11.69 4.04
C ILE A 178 28.25 -11.44 2.60
N LEU A 179 28.03 -12.51 1.82
CA LEU A 179 27.50 -12.40 0.46
C LEU A 179 26.09 -11.80 0.42
N LEU A 180 25.24 -12.08 1.41
CA LEU A 180 23.89 -11.52 1.50
C LEU A 180 23.90 -10.05 1.93
N GLU A 181 24.79 -9.67 2.85
CA GLU A 181 24.98 -8.30 3.33
C GLU A 181 25.54 -7.39 2.23
N ASN A 182 26.54 -7.86 1.48
CA ASN A 182 27.13 -7.10 0.38
C ASN A 182 26.23 -6.99 -0.87
N LYS A 183 25.14 -7.76 -0.93
CA LYS A 183 24.20 -7.66 -2.05
C LYS A 183 23.35 -6.39 -1.88
N HIS A 184 23.67 -5.32 -2.62
CA HIS A 184 22.92 -4.05 -2.50
C HIS A 184 21.45 -4.12 -2.97
N LYS A 185 21.12 -4.91 -4.00
CA LYS A 185 19.75 -4.92 -4.58
C LYS A 185 18.91 -6.12 -4.11
N PRO A 186 17.72 -5.93 -3.51
CA PRO A 186 16.80 -7.01 -3.17
C PRO A 186 15.95 -7.40 -4.38
N THR A 187 16.53 -8.16 -5.33
CA THR A 187 15.87 -8.54 -6.59
C THR A 187 14.53 -9.26 -6.39
N ALA A 188 14.40 -10.08 -5.35
CA ALA A 188 13.16 -10.79 -5.03
C ALA A 188 12.02 -9.82 -4.65
N MET A 189 12.30 -8.81 -3.82
CA MET A 189 11.31 -7.79 -3.43
C MET A 189 10.85 -6.97 -4.64
N ILE A 190 11.80 -6.58 -5.50
CA ILE A 190 11.51 -5.81 -6.72
C ILE A 190 10.59 -6.61 -7.66
N ASN A 191 10.92 -7.87 -7.91
CA ASN A 191 10.13 -8.74 -8.79
C ASN A 191 8.74 -9.01 -8.21
N PHE A 192 8.65 -9.27 -6.91
CA PHE A 192 7.38 -9.49 -6.22
C PHE A 192 6.47 -8.27 -6.34
N SER A 193 6.96 -7.07 -5.98
CA SER A 193 6.16 -5.84 -6.06
C SER A 193 5.73 -5.53 -7.49
N PHE A 194 6.60 -5.73 -8.47
CA PHE A 194 6.26 -5.52 -9.89
C PHE A 194 5.18 -6.48 -10.38
N ILE A 195 5.35 -7.79 -10.16
CA ILE A 195 4.40 -8.82 -10.61
C ILE A 195 3.05 -8.63 -9.90
N SER A 196 3.07 -8.40 -8.59
CA SER A 196 1.85 -8.16 -7.80
C SER A 196 1.07 -6.95 -8.34
N THR A 197 1.76 -5.86 -8.69
CA THR A 197 1.11 -4.65 -9.24
C THR A 197 0.49 -4.92 -10.61
N LEU A 198 1.20 -5.62 -11.50
CA LEU A 198 0.65 -5.99 -12.81
C LEU A 198 -0.56 -6.91 -12.70
N ILE A 199 -0.55 -7.88 -11.77
CA ILE A 199 -1.69 -8.76 -11.52
C ILE A 199 -2.90 -7.95 -11.05
N ILE A 200 -2.70 -6.99 -10.13
CA ILE A 200 -3.80 -6.15 -9.62
C ILE A 200 -4.40 -5.31 -10.76
N LEU A 201 -3.58 -4.67 -11.58
CA LEU A 201 -4.06 -3.87 -12.72
C LEU A 201 -4.76 -4.74 -13.78
N ALA A 202 -4.23 -5.93 -14.06
CA ALA A 202 -4.86 -6.88 -14.98
C ALA A 202 -6.22 -7.37 -14.44
N LEU A 203 -6.31 -7.64 -13.15
CA LEU A 203 -7.56 -8.01 -12.48
C LEU A 203 -8.58 -6.86 -12.56
N GLN A 204 -8.15 -5.61 -12.42
CA GLN A 204 -9.05 -4.46 -12.63
C GLN A 204 -9.57 -4.37 -14.06
N ILE A 205 -8.69 -4.51 -15.05
CA ILE A 205 -9.10 -4.53 -16.46
C ILE A 205 -10.12 -5.64 -16.70
N PHE A 206 -9.84 -6.84 -16.19
CA PHE A 206 -10.76 -7.98 -16.28
C PHE A 206 -12.12 -7.67 -15.66
N VAL A 207 -12.16 -7.15 -14.42
CA VAL A 207 -13.40 -6.81 -13.72
C VAL A 207 -14.18 -5.72 -14.47
N ILE A 208 -13.51 -4.70 -15.00
CA ILE A 208 -14.15 -3.65 -15.80
C ILE A 208 -14.76 -4.27 -17.06
N ILE A 209 -14.03 -5.10 -17.80
CA ILE A 209 -14.57 -5.79 -18.97
C ILE A 209 -15.79 -6.62 -18.58
N SER A 210 -15.70 -7.45 -17.55
CA SER A 210 -16.79 -8.33 -17.11
C SER A 210 -18.04 -7.56 -16.73
N ILE A 211 -17.91 -6.48 -15.95
CA ILE A 211 -19.06 -5.68 -15.52
C ILE A 211 -19.69 -4.97 -16.72
N PHE A 212 -18.91 -4.20 -17.49
CA PHE A 212 -19.47 -3.34 -18.52
C PHE A 212 -19.88 -4.10 -19.78
N ALA A 213 -19.27 -5.26 -20.09
CA ALA A 213 -19.72 -6.10 -21.19
C ALA A 213 -21.13 -6.67 -20.97
N SER A 214 -21.51 -6.93 -19.72
CA SER A 214 -22.84 -7.46 -19.36
C SER A 214 -23.95 -6.41 -19.29
N LEU A 215 -23.64 -5.11 -19.40
CA LEU A 215 -24.62 -4.02 -19.33
C LEU A 215 -25.30 -3.72 -20.66
N ASP A 216 -26.57 -3.31 -20.62
CA ASP A 216 -27.33 -2.90 -21.80
C ASP A 216 -26.81 -1.59 -22.39
N ASN A 217 -26.95 -1.44 -23.71
CA ASN A 217 -26.49 -0.26 -24.44
C ASN A 217 -27.24 1.03 -24.05
N SER A 218 -28.50 0.91 -23.60
CA SER A 218 -29.38 2.03 -23.21
C SER A 218 -28.81 2.89 -22.08
N ILE A 219 -28.01 2.30 -21.18
CA ILE A 219 -27.36 2.99 -20.06
C ILE A 219 -26.33 4.01 -20.58
N PHE A 220 -25.71 3.73 -21.72
CA PHE A 220 -24.70 4.60 -22.32
C PHE A 220 -25.33 5.70 -23.16
N GLU A 221 -26.46 5.45 -23.82
CA GLU A 221 -27.16 6.45 -24.64
C GLU A 221 -27.59 7.69 -23.84
N HIS A 222 -27.97 7.50 -22.58
CA HIS A 222 -28.35 8.56 -21.63
C HIS A 222 -27.16 9.20 -20.92
N ASN A 223 -25.94 8.71 -21.16
CA ASN A 223 -24.75 9.21 -20.49
C ASN A 223 -24.29 10.53 -21.11
N ARG A 224 -23.93 11.50 -20.26
CA ARG A 224 -23.54 12.85 -20.67
C ARG A 224 -22.23 12.89 -21.47
N PHE A 225 -21.33 11.92 -21.23
CA PHE A 225 -19.98 11.94 -21.79
C PHE A 225 -19.80 11.00 -22.98
N ILE A 226 -20.21 9.73 -22.85
CA ILE A 226 -19.92 8.70 -23.85
C ILE A 226 -21.17 7.89 -24.12
N LYS A 227 -21.68 8.02 -25.35
CA LYS A 227 -22.91 7.35 -25.80
C LYS A 227 -22.69 5.92 -26.30
N ASN A 228 -21.46 5.57 -26.65
CA ASN A 228 -21.12 4.25 -27.21
C ASN A 228 -20.42 3.37 -26.17
N LYS A 229 -21.04 2.24 -25.82
CA LYS A 229 -20.53 1.24 -24.88
C LYS A 229 -19.14 0.73 -25.25
N THR A 230 -18.91 0.36 -26.51
CA THR A 230 -17.62 -0.19 -26.95
C THR A 230 -16.52 0.85 -26.82
N PHE A 231 -16.80 2.09 -27.21
CA PHE A 231 -15.85 3.19 -27.06
C PHE A 231 -15.53 3.48 -25.59
N TYR A 232 -16.55 3.45 -24.72
CA TYR A 232 -16.37 3.60 -23.27
C TYR A 232 -15.44 2.53 -22.68
N ILE A 233 -15.67 1.25 -23.02
CA ILE A 233 -14.86 0.13 -22.54
C ILE A 233 -13.41 0.28 -23.04
N VAL A 234 -13.20 0.58 -24.32
CA VAL A 234 -11.86 0.78 -24.88
C VAL A 234 -11.14 1.95 -24.20
N LEU A 235 -11.82 3.09 -24.01
CA LEU A 235 -11.22 4.27 -23.40
C LEU A 235 -10.82 4.01 -21.94
N THR A 236 -11.71 3.39 -21.15
CA THR A 236 -11.41 3.06 -19.75
C THR A 236 -10.23 2.09 -19.62
N ILE A 237 -10.23 1.02 -20.43
CA ILE A 237 -9.14 0.03 -20.42
C ILE A 237 -7.82 0.66 -20.88
N SER A 238 -7.85 1.56 -21.86
CA SER A 238 -6.64 2.21 -22.36
C SER A 238 -5.88 2.96 -21.26
N GLY A 239 -6.58 3.56 -20.29
CA GLY A 239 -5.96 4.22 -19.13
C GLY A 239 -5.19 3.24 -18.24
N PHE A 240 -5.77 2.08 -17.93
CA PHE A 240 -5.10 1.04 -17.13
C PHE A 240 -3.97 0.35 -17.91
N LEU A 241 -4.13 0.12 -19.22
CA LEU A 241 -3.06 -0.39 -20.08
C LEU A 241 -1.88 0.58 -20.15
N LEU A 242 -2.14 1.88 -20.27
CA LEU A 242 -1.11 2.90 -20.23
C LEU A 242 -0.31 2.84 -18.91
N MET A 243 -1.00 2.62 -17.78
CA MET A 243 -0.31 2.41 -16.49
C MET A 243 0.60 1.17 -16.52
N CYS A 244 0.12 0.04 -17.04
CA CYS A 244 0.95 -1.16 -17.20
C CYS A 244 2.21 -0.88 -18.04
N VAL A 245 2.06 -0.18 -19.17
CA VAL A 245 3.19 0.22 -20.03
C VAL A 245 4.17 1.11 -19.28
N VAL A 246 3.69 2.15 -18.57
CA VAL A 246 4.53 3.05 -17.77
C VAL A 246 5.33 2.27 -16.72
N ILE A 247 4.70 1.29 -16.05
CA ILE A 247 5.35 0.46 -15.03
C ILE A 247 6.42 -0.46 -15.65
N ILE A 248 6.13 -1.07 -16.80
CA ILE A 248 7.10 -1.89 -17.54
C ILE A 248 8.29 -1.06 -17.99
N VAL A 249 8.04 0.11 -18.57
CA VAL A 249 9.09 1.05 -18.99
C VAL A 249 9.93 1.49 -17.79
N TYR A 250 9.29 1.85 -16.66
CA TYR A 250 10.01 2.24 -15.44
C TYR A 250 10.89 1.11 -14.89
N ARG A 251 10.48 -0.16 -15.05
CA ARG A 251 11.31 -1.32 -14.69
C ARG A 251 12.56 -1.42 -15.57
N LEU A 252 12.47 -1.14 -16.87
CA LEU A 252 13.61 -1.17 -17.79
C LEU A 252 14.63 -0.08 -17.44
N PHE A 253 14.17 1.09 -17.00
CA PHE A 253 15.02 2.21 -16.57
C PHE A 253 15.42 2.15 -15.09
N LEU A 254 15.23 1.01 -14.42
CA LEU A 254 15.52 0.86 -12.99
C LEU A 254 17.03 0.92 -12.71
N ARG A 255 17.52 2.08 -12.29
CA ARG A 255 18.92 2.31 -11.92
C ARG A 255 19.25 1.84 -10.50
N ARG A 256 19.61 2.78 -9.60
CA ARG A 256 20.04 2.53 -8.22
C ARG A 256 18.93 2.77 -7.17
N LYS A 257 17.85 3.48 -7.52
CA LYS A 257 16.76 3.85 -6.58
C LYS A 257 15.65 2.78 -6.49
N TYR A 258 16.00 1.55 -6.11
CA TYR A 258 15.04 0.44 -6.04
C TYR A 258 13.96 0.63 -4.96
N GLU A 259 14.27 1.38 -3.89
CA GLU A 259 13.32 1.68 -2.80
C GLU A 259 12.13 2.46 -3.34
N THR A 260 12.40 3.54 -4.09
CA THR A 260 11.34 4.32 -4.73
C THR A 260 10.54 3.53 -5.76
N PHE A 261 11.14 2.50 -6.37
CA PHE A 261 10.39 1.62 -7.27
C PHE A 261 9.40 0.74 -6.50
N ILE A 262 9.83 0.13 -5.39
CA ILE A 262 8.97 -0.68 -4.52
C ILE A 262 7.84 0.18 -3.94
N GLU A 263 8.14 1.41 -3.51
CA GLU A 263 7.16 2.38 -3.04
C GLU A 263 6.12 2.72 -4.11
N ILE A 264 6.55 3.02 -5.35
CA ILE A 264 5.62 3.31 -6.47
C ILE A 264 4.72 2.12 -6.74
N MET A 265 5.27 0.91 -6.82
CA MET A 265 4.49 -0.32 -7.04
C MET A 265 3.42 -0.52 -5.95
N ALA A 266 3.81 -0.31 -4.69
CA ALA A 266 2.90 -0.39 -3.55
C ALA A 266 1.78 0.65 -3.64
N ILE A 267 2.12 1.90 -3.94
CA ILE A 267 1.15 3.00 -4.04
C ILE A 267 0.20 2.76 -5.22
N ILE A 268 0.67 2.30 -6.37
CA ILE A 268 -0.19 2.01 -7.53
C ILE A 268 -1.18 0.88 -7.18
N SER A 269 -0.69 -0.22 -6.63
CA SER A 269 -1.52 -1.36 -6.22
C SER A 269 -2.60 -0.95 -5.22
N LEU A 270 -2.23 -0.12 -4.25
CA LEU A 270 -3.13 0.47 -3.25
C LEU A 270 -4.18 1.36 -3.90
N CYS A 271 -3.76 2.28 -4.77
CA CYS A 271 -4.68 3.21 -5.43
C CYS A 271 -5.66 2.47 -6.34
N ALA A 272 -5.20 1.43 -7.03
CA ALA A 272 -6.05 0.54 -7.81
C ALA A 272 -7.16 -0.05 -6.93
N ILE A 273 -6.81 -0.77 -5.86
CA ILE A 273 -7.81 -1.39 -4.96
C ILE A 273 -8.76 -0.33 -4.38
N LEU A 274 -8.21 0.79 -3.90
CA LEU A 274 -8.99 1.87 -3.31
C LEU A 274 -10.00 2.47 -4.31
N GLU A 275 -9.56 2.81 -5.52
CA GLU A 275 -10.45 3.42 -6.50
C GLU A 275 -11.53 2.44 -6.95
N PHE A 276 -11.24 1.13 -7.02
CA PHE A 276 -12.28 0.13 -7.30
C PHE A 276 -13.39 0.13 -6.23
N VAL A 277 -13.01 0.09 -4.94
CA VAL A 277 -13.99 0.11 -3.84
C VAL A 277 -14.75 1.44 -3.80
N ASN A 278 -14.04 2.55 -3.97
CA ASN A 278 -14.64 3.89 -3.95
C ASN A 278 -15.63 4.11 -5.10
N VAL A 279 -15.32 3.61 -6.30
CA VAL A 279 -16.24 3.71 -7.46
C VAL A 279 -17.59 3.08 -7.12
N ILE A 280 -17.61 1.91 -6.48
CA ILE A 280 -18.85 1.24 -6.09
C ILE A 280 -19.59 2.05 -5.01
N LEU A 281 -18.89 2.44 -3.95
CA LEU A 281 -19.48 3.17 -2.83
C LEU A 281 -20.04 4.53 -3.25
N LEU A 282 -19.30 5.29 -4.03
CA LEU A 282 -19.71 6.61 -4.51
C LEU A 282 -20.89 6.50 -5.48
N SER A 283 -20.89 5.51 -6.37
CA SER A 283 -22.02 5.30 -7.29
C SER A 283 -23.32 4.99 -6.54
N TRP A 284 -23.21 4.22 -5.44
CA TRP A 284 -24.35 3.91 -4.59
C TRP A 284 -24.80 5.11 -3.75
N ALA A 285 -23.85 5.87 -3.20
CA ALA A 285 -24.12 7.10 -2.48
C ALA A 285 -24.82 8.15 -3.36
N ASP A 286 -24.32 8.35 -4.58
CA ASP A 286 -24.92 9.26 -5.56
C ASP A 286 -26.32 8.79 -5.96
N SER A 287 -26.51 7.48 -6.19
CA SER A 287 -27.82 6.94 -6.56
C SER A 287 -28.87 7.14 -5.45
N SER A 288 -28.50 6.90 -4.20
CA SER A 288 -29.40 7.11 -3.06
C SER A 288 -29.67 8.58 -2.77
N SER A 289 -28.65 9.44 -2.88
CA SER A 289 -28.76 10.86 -2.49
C SER A 289 -29.36 11.73 -3.58
N LEU A 290 -28.98 11.49 -4.85
CA LEU A 290 -29.36 12.30 -6.01
C LEU A 290 -30.52 11.68 -6.80
N LYS A 291 -30.99 10.47 -6.41
CA LYS A 291 -32.06 9.72 -7.09
C LYS A 291 -31.78 9.46 -8.58
N THR A 292 -30.51 9.27 -8.91
CA THR A 292 -30.03 8.94 -10.26
C THR A 292 -29.73 7.44 -10.37
N ASP A 293 -29.69 6.91 -11.59
CA ASP A 293 -29.39 5.50 -11.83
C ASP A 293 -27.97 5.12 -11.39
N PHE A 294 -27.86 4.03 -10.62
CA PHE A 294 -26.59 3.50 -10.13
C PHE A 294 -25.60 3.22 -11.28
N TRP A 295 -26.06 2.59 -12.35
CA TRP A 295 -25.21 2.21 -13.48
C TRP A 295 -24.66 3.42 -14.24
N VAL A 296 -25.45 4.49 -14.37
CA VAL A 296 -25.01 5.74 -14.98
C VAL A 296 -23.90 6.37 -14.12
N ASN A 297 -24.08 6.44 -12.80
CA ASN A 297 -23.03 6.93 -11.90
C ASN A 297 -21.76 6.06 -11.93
N LEU A 298 -21.93 4.74 -11.98
CA LEU A 298 -20.82 3.78 -12.08
C LEU A 298 -19.97 4.03 -13.32
N THR A 299 -20.60 4.34 -14.46
CA THR A 299 -19.86 4.69 -15.68
C THR A 299 -19.05 5.98 -15.50
N GLY A 300 -19.64 7.02 -14.90
CA GLY A 300 -18.95 8.29 -14.66
C GLY A 300 -17.73 8.17 -13.74
N HIS A 301 -17.89 7.45 -12.62
CA HIS A 301 -16.79 7.25 -11.66
C HIS A 301 -15.69 6.35 -12.22
N THR A 302 -16.04 5.30 -12.95
CA THR A 302 -15.04 4.38 -13.53
C THR A 302 -14.22 5.06 -14.63
N LEU A 303 -14.85 5.92 -15.45
CA LEU A 303 -14.17 6.65 -16.52
C LEU A 303 -12.98 7.48 -16.03
N THR A 304 -13.13 8.10 -14.86
CA THR A 304 -12.09 8.96 -14.27
C THR A 304 -11.08 8.19 -13.41
N SER A 305 -11.30 6.90 -13.17
CA SER A 305 -10.49 6.08 -12.26
C SER A 305 -9.00 6.02 -12.61
N PRO A 306 -8.57 5.76 -13.86
CA PRO A 306 -7.15 5.73 -14.21
C PRO A 306 -6.43 7.05 -13.90
N VAL A 307 -7.09 8.19 -14.18
CA VAL A 307 -6.55 9.52 -13.93
C VAL A 307 -6.40 9.79 -12.44
N LYS A 308 -7.40 9.40 -11.64
CA LYS A 308 -7.32 9.52 -10.17
C LYS A 308 -6.17 8.71 -9.58
N ILE A 309 -5.88 7.52 -10.13
CA ILE A 309 -4.75 6.71 -9.66
C ILE A 309 -3.41 7.43 -9.91
N PHE A 310 -3.19 7.97 -11.10
CA PHE A 310 -1.97 8.75 -11.39
C PHE A 310 -1.81 9.95 -10.47
N PHE A 311 -2.90 10.68 -10.24
CA PHE A 311 -2.91 11.83 -9.36
C PHE A 311 -2.61 11.44 -7.90
N ASN A 312 -3.27 10.40 -7.38
CA ASN A 312 -3.02 9.86 -6.05
C ASN A 312 -1.56 9.37 -5.90
N LEU A 313 -1.00 8.71 -6.92
CA LEU A 313 0.38 8.25 -6.92
C LEU A 313 1.35 9.41 -6.70
N ALA A 314 1.22 10.48 -7.49
CA ALA A 314 2.11 11.64 -7.41
C ALA A 314 2.12 12.25 -6.01
N ILE A 315 0.94 12.42 -5.41
CA ILE A 315 0.78 13.08 -4.12
C ILE A 315 1.22 12.20 -2.95
N ILE A 316 0.79 10.93 -2.93
CA ILE A 316 1.17 10.01 -1.85
C ILE A 316 2.70 9.82 -1.86
N LEU A 317 3.31 9.70 -3.03
CA LEU A 317 4.76 9.56 -3.14
C LEU A 317 5.50 10.83 -2.69
N ALA A 318 5.07 12.00 -3.15
CA ALA A 318 5.68 13.27 -2.74
C ALA A 318 5.59 13.46 -1.22
N THR A 319 4.42 13.20 -0.65
CA THR A 319 4.19 13.33 0.78
C THR A 319 4.99 12.31 1.57
N TYR A 320 5.01 11.05 1.13
CA TYR A 320 5.82 10.01 1.78
C TYR A 320 7.29 10.41 1.83
N LYS A 321 7.85 10.94 0.74
CA LYS A 321 9.24 11.39 0.73
C LYS A 321 9.52 12.56 1.68
N ILE A 322 8.56 13.44 1.89
CA ILE A 322 8.68 14.56 2.83
C ILE A 322 8.54 14.08 4.28
N VAL A 323 7.60 13.17 4.56
CA VAL A 323 7.25 12.76 5.93
C VAL A 323 8.10 11.60 6.44
N ASN A 324 8.52 10.68 5.57
CA ASN A 324 9.30 9.49 5.97
C ASN A 324 10.59 9.85 6.74
N PRO A 325 11.39 10.85 6.34
CA PRO A 325 12.54 11.30 7.12
C PRO A 325 12.17 11.82 8.51
N LEU A 326 11.06 12.56 8.63
CA LEU A 326 10.58 13.12 9.91
C LEU A 326 10.11 12.04 10.89
N VAL A 327 9.65 10.90 10.37
CA VAL A 327 9.23 9.74 11.16
C VAL A 327 10.43 8.87 11.52
N ARG A 328 11.35 8.60 10.57
CA ARG A 328 12.53 7.75 10.77
C ARG A 328 13.64 8.40 11.60
N SER A 329 13.92 9.69 11.42
CA SER A 329 14.99 10.38 12.17
C SER A 329 14.75 10.42 13.69
N LYS A 330 13.54 10.11 14.15
CA LYS A 330 13.18 10.03 15.56
C LYS A 330 13.17 8.60 16.12
N GLU A 331 13.21 7.58 15.27
CA GLU A 331 13.38 6.19 15.70
C GLU A 331 14.85 5.87 15.98
N GLU A 332 15.80 6.50 15.28
CA GLU A 332 17.23 6.44 15.59
C GLU A 332 17.59 7.12 16.93
N SER A 333 16.80 8.09 17.41
CA SER A 333 17.01 8.70 18.74
C SER A 333 16.56 7.84 19.94
N ARG A 334 16.29 6.55 19.72
CA ARG A 334 15.82 5.60 20.76
C ARG A 334 16.60 4.29 20.81
N PHE A 335 17.78 4.23 20.20
CA PHE A 335 18.76 3.16 20.45
C PHE A 335 20.13 3.76 20.72
#